data_AF-A0A0J7KEM3-F1
#
_entry.id   AF-A0A0J7KEM3-F1
#
_cell.length_a   1.000
_cell.length_b   1.000
_cell.length_c   1.000
_cell.angle_alpha   90.00
_cell.angle_beta   90.00
_cell.angle_gamma   90.00
#
_symmetry.space_group_name_H-M   'P 1'
#
loop_
_entity.id
_entity.type
_entity.pdbx_description
1 polymer ?
#
loop_
_entity_poly.entity_id
_entity_poly.type
_entity_poly.pdbx_seq_one_letter_code
_entity_poly.pdbx_strand_id
1 'polypeptide(L)'
;MERRAERDSVLKQSYVDFMATYSSLGRMEPVPSGDARCGSTFYMPHHAVFKATEPSKIRVVFNASFRTSTGTSLNDMLLPGPKLLDSRLTSG
;
A
#
# COMPACT_ATOMS: atom_id res chain seq x y z
N MET A 1 -5.61 11.07 2.30
CA MET A 1 -4.64 11.36 1.22
C MET A 1 -5.24 12.12 0.05
N GLU A 2 -6.50 11.84 -0.30
CA GLU A 2 -7.22 12.52 -1.38
C GLU A 2 -7.15 14.06 -1.26
N ARG A 3 -7.40 14.65 -0.09
CA ARG A 3 -7.34 16.11 0.13
C ARG A 3 -5.96 16.77 -0.08
N ARG A 4 -4.86 16.03 0.06
CA ARG A 4 -3.49 16.58 -0.14
C ARG A 4 -3.10 16.50 -1.62
N ALA A 5 -3.48 15.42 -2.30
CA ALA A 5 -3.28 15.28 -3.74
C ALA A 5 -4.16 16.25 -4.55
N GLU A 6 -5.32 16.65 -4.05
CA GLU A 6 -6.17 17.67 -4.70
C GLU A 6 -5.52 19.07 -4.75
N ARG A 7 -4.61 19.37 -3.82
CA ARG A 7 -3.97 20.69 -3.69
C ARG A 7 -2.60 20.78 -4.37
N ASP A 8 -2.02 19.63 -4.74
CA ASP A 8 -0.68 19.53 -5.33
C ASP A 8 -0.78 18.74 -6.63
N SER A 9 -0.79 19.47 -7.75
CA SER A 9 -0.91 18.91 -9.09
C SER A 9 0.26 17.98 -9.46
N VAL A 10 1.45 18.25 -8.94
CA VAL A 10 2.65 17.42 -9.18
C VAL A 10 2.53 16.10 -8.45
N LEU A 11 2.11 16.14 -7.18
CA LEU A 11 1.86 14.92 -6.39
C LEU A 11 0.76 14.07 -7.02
N LYS A 12 -0.32 14.70 -7.49
CA LYS A 12 -1.42 14.02 -8.17
C LYS A 12 -0.96 13.30 -9.43
N GLN A 13 -0.22 13.99 -10.32
CA GLN A 13 0.26 13.38 -11.55
C GLN A 13 1.22 12.22 -11.26
N SER A 14 2.20 12.45 -10.38
CA SER A 14 3.16 11.41 -9.99
C SER A 14 2.47 10.18 -9.37
N TYR A 15 1.38 10.40 -8.65
CA TYR A 15 0.55 9.32 -8.09
C TYR A 15 -0.19 8.52 -9.16
N VAL A 16 -0.80 9.21 -10.13
CA VAL A 16 -1.47 8.55 -11.27
C VAL A 16 -0.47 7.72 -12.07
N ASP A 17 0.69 8.28 -12.37
CA ASP A 17 1.75 7.60 -13.13
C ASP A 17 2.29 6.37 -12.37
N PHE A 18 2.46 6.50 -11.04
CA PHE A 18 2.82 5.38 -10.18
C PHE A 18 1.77 4.26 -10.25
N MET A 19 0.49 4.58 -10.12
CA MET A 19 -0.59 3.59 -10.15
C MET A 19 -0.68 2.91 -11.52
N ALA A 20 -0.61 3.66 -12.62
CA ALA A 20 -0.59 3.07 -13.97
C ALA A 20 0.60 2.09 -14.15
N THR A 21 1.79 2.48 -13.68
CA THR A 21 2.97 1.61 -13.69
C THR A 21 2.75 0.37 -12.81
N TYR A 22 2.19 0.54 -11.62
CA TYR A 22 1.94 -0.55 -10.67
C TYR A 22 0.97 -1.59 -11.25
N SER A 23 -0.07 -1.15 -11.97
CA SER A 23 -0.99 -2.04 -12.69
C SER A 23 -0.33 -2.72 -13.90
N SER A 24 0.40 -1.98 -14.75
CA SER A 24 1.06 -2.57 -15.93
C SER A 24 2.12 -3.62 -15.57
N LEU A 25 2.72 -3.52 -14.38
CA LEU A 25 3.62 -4.53 -13.82
C LEU A 25 2.90 -5.76 -13.23
N GLY A 26 1.57 -5.83 -13.33
CA GLY A 26 0.76 -6.93 -12.79
C GLY A 26 0.72 -6.97 -11.26
N ARG A 27 1.05 -5.86 -10.58
CA ARG A 27 1.04 -5.79 -9.10
C ARG A 27 -0.32 -5.39 -8.52
N MET A 28 -1.25 -4.95 -9.37
CA MET A 28 -2.64 -4.70 -9.01
C MET A 28 -3.54 -4.91 -10.21
N GLU A 29 -4.78 -5.27 -9.95
CA GLU A 29 -5.84 -5.44 -10.94
C GLU A 29 -7.12 -4.72 -10.50
N PRO A 30 -7.99 -4.32 -11.45
CA PRO A 30 -9.31 -3.81 -11.12
C PRO A 30 -10.12 -4.86 -10.37
N VAL A 31 -10.78 -4.45 -9.28
CA VAL A 31 -11.68 -5.33 -8.54
C VAL A 31 -12.86 -5.72 -9.44
N PRO A 32 -13.19 -7.02 -9.59
CA PRO A 32 -14.32 -7.46 -10.40
C PRO A 32 -15.65 -6.84 -9.96
N SER A 33 -16.52 -6.59 -10.94
CA SER A 33 -17.86 -6.05 -10.70
C SER A 33 -18.74 -7.10 -10.01
N GLY A 34 -18.78 -7.09 -8.69
CA GLY A 34 -19.54 -8.05 -7.87
C GLY A 34 -18.88 -8.38 -6.53
N ASP A 35 -17.55 -8.34 -6.49
CA ASP A 35 -16.76 -8.76 -5.31
C ASP A 35 -16.54 -7.64 -4.30
N ALA A 36 -16.82 -6.38 -4.68
CA ALA A 36 -16.63 -5.22 -3.81
C ALA A 36 -17.43 -5.28 -2.50
N ARG A 37 -18.44 -6.16 -2.40
CA ARG A 37 -19.32 -6.31 -1.23
C ARG A 37 -19.23 -7.67 -0.55
N CYS A 38 -18.24 -8.50 -0.86
CA CYS A 38 -18.00 -9.71 -0.08
C CYS A 38 -17.59 -9.29 1.34
N GLY A 39 -18.13 -9.92 2.39
CA GLY A 39 -17.96 -9.49 3.80
C GLY A 39 -16.52 -9.46 4.33
N SER A 40 -15.53 -9.78 3.49
CA SER A 40 -14.10 -9.80 3.75
C SER A 40 -13.31 -8.72 2.98
N THR A 41 -13.95 -7.65 2.52
CA THR A 41 -13.25 -6.53 1.87
C THR A 41 -12.51 -5.67 2.90
N PHE A 42 -11.21 -5.44 2.67
CA PHE A 42 -10.39 -4.53 3.48
C PHE A 42 -9.87 -3.38 2.60
N TYR A 43 -10.22 -2.14 2.96
CA TYR A 43 -9.69 -0.95 2.30
C TYR A 43 -8.44 -0.46 3.03
N MET A 44 -7.29 -0.63 2.40
CA MET A 44 -6.03 -0.24 3.00
C MET A 44 -5.73 1.25 2.76
N PRO A 45 -5.53 2.06 3.81
CA PRO A 45 -5.05 3.41 3.65
C PRO A 45 -3.66 3.39 3.02
N HIS A 46 -3.46 4.26 2.04
CA HIS A 46 -2.17 4.42 1.38
C HIS A 46 -1.82 5.90 1.28
N HIS A 47 -0.53 6.21 1.26
CA HIS A 47 -0.05 7.58 1.11
C HIS A 47 1.22 7.68 0.28
N ALA A 48 1.27 8.66 -0.63
CA ALA A 48 2.45 9.01 -1.40
C ALA A 48 3.38 9.93 -0.61
N VAL A 49 4.67 9.63 -0.66
CA VAL A 49 5.76 10.48 -0.14
C VAL A 49 6.78 10.74 -1.23
N PHE A 50 7.29 11.98 -1.32
CA PHE A 50 8.36 12.31 -2.24
C PHE A 50 9.67 11.68 -1.79
N LYS A 51 10.47 11.22 -2.76
CA LYS A 51 11.84 10.79 -2.50
C LYS A 51 12.68 12.04 -2.23
N ALA A 52 13.38 12.09 -1.09
CA ALA A 52 14.19 13.25 -0.71
C ALA A 52 15.25 13.64 -1.77
N THR A 53 15.74 12.66 -2.54
CA THR A 53 16.75 12.86 -3.58
C THR A 53 16.16 13.19 -4.96
N GLU A 54 14.87 12.94 -5.19
CA GLU A 54 14.20 13.08 -6.49
C GLU A 54 12.77 13.62 -6.27
N PRO A 55 12.57 14.94 -6.28
CA PRO A 55 11.29 15.56 -5.93
C PRO A 55 10.16 15.28 -6.93
N SER A 56 10.45 14.73 -8.12
CA SER A 56 9.45 14.25 -9.08
C SER A 56 9.05 12.80 -8.87
N LYS A 57 9.75 12.05 -8.01
CA LYS A 57 9.53 10.62 -7.80
C LYS A 57 8.92 10.38 -6.43
N ILE A 58 7.83 9.63 -6.42
CA ILE A 58 7.14 9.26 -5.19
C ILE A 58 7.36 7.79 -4.83
N ARG A 59 7.11 7.47 -3.57
CA ARG A 59 6.83 6.12 -3.09
C ARG A 59 5.43 6.11 -2.49
N VAL A 60 4.62 5.12 -2.83
CA VAL A 60 3.32 4.89 -2.17
C VAL A 60 3.51 3.89 -1.06
N VAL A 61 3.14 4.29 0.16
CA VAL A 61 3.18 3.47 1.37
C VAL A 61 1.78 2.96 1.67
N PHE A 62 1.62 1.65 1.69
CA PHE A 62 0.39 0.96 2.05
C PHE A 62 0.42 0.56 3.53
N ASN A 63 -0.59 0.98 4.30
CA ASN A 63 -0.63 0.73 5.75
C ASN A 63 -1.54 -0.44 6.11
N ALA A 64 -1.00 -1.65 6.09
CA ALA A 64 -1.72 -2.87 6.47
C ALA A 64 -1.98 -2.98 7.99
N SER A 65 -1.29 -2.19 8.80
CA SER A 65 -1.46 -2.15 10.26
C SER A 65 -2.59 -1.21 10.71
N PHE A 66 -3.18 -0.45 9.79
CA PHE A 66 -4.30 0.41 10.12
C PHE A 66 -5.49 -0.41 10.59
N ARG A 67 -5.97 -0.13 11.81
CA ARG A 67 -7.16 -0.78 12.37
C ARG A 67 -8.40 -0.11 11.79
N THR A 68 -9.32 -0.92 11.27
CA THR A 68 -10.64 -0.47 10.81
C THR A 68 -11.55 -0.14 11.99
N SER A 69 -12.78 0.30 11.71
CA SER A 69 -13.81 0.55 12.74
C SER A 69 -14.16 -0.69 13.58
N THR A 70 -13.85 -1.91 13.09
CA THR A 70 -14.02 -3.16 13.85
C THR A 70 -12.85 -3.44 14.81
N GLY A 71 -11.83 -2.59 14.83
CA GLY A 71 -10.65 -2.73 15.69
C GLY A 71 -9.60 -3.70 15.15
N THR A 72 -9.78 -4.27 13.96
CA THR A 72 -8.87 -5.26 13.37
C THR A 72 -8.04 -4.65 12.23
N SER A 73 -6.77 -5.03 12.12
CA SER A 73 -5.91 -4.68 10.97
C SER A 73 -5.77 -5.84 9.99
N LEU A 74 -5.32 -5.60 8.77
CA LEU A 74 -5.08 -6.68 7.81
C LEU A 74 -4.01 -7.66 8.34
N ASN A 75 -2.99 -7.14 9.02
CA ASN A 75 -1.94 -7.97 9.62
C ASN A 75 -2.48 -8.93 10.69
N ASP A 76 -3.57 -8.58 11.38
CA ASP A 76 -4.21 -9.46 12.37
C ASP A 76 -4.99 -10.62 11.72
N MET A 77 -5.39 -10.46 10.44
CA MET A 77 -6.20 -11.42 9.69
C MET A 77 -5.36 -12.38 8.82
N LEU A 78 -4.05 -12.11 8.67
CA LEU A 78 -3.15 -12.91 7.85
C LEU A 78 -2.22 -13.74 8.72
N LEU A 79 -1.94 -14.97 8.28
CA LEU A 79 -0.94 -15.82 8.94
C LEU A 79 0.47 -15.26 8.70
N PRO A 80 1.35 -15.26 9.72
CA PRO A 80 2.73 -14.85 9.53
C PRO A 80 3.43 -15.81 8.57
N GLY A 81 4.20 -15.25 7.64
CA GLY A 81 5.08 -16.03 6.78
C GLY A 81 6.26 -16.66 7.54
N PRO A 82 7.02 -17.56 6.90
CA PRO A 82 8.23 -18.12 7.49
C PRO A 82 9.23 -17.01 7.88
N LYS A 83 9.95 -17.20 8.99
CA LYS A 83 10.99 -16.25 9.44
C LYS A 83 12.11 -16.19 8.39
N LEU A 84 12.29 -15.01 7.80
CA LEU A 84 13.32 -14.75 6.78
C LEU A 84 14.70 -14.39 7.37
N LEU A 85 14.79 -14.27 8.71
CA LEU A 85 16.06 -14.04 9.39
C LEU A 85 16.77 -15.39 9.56
N ASP A 86 17.84 -15.58 8.80
CA ASP A 86 18.74 -16.74 8.95
C ASP A 86 19.31 -16.74 10.37
N SER A 87 19.17 -17.86 11.08
CA SER A 87 19.57 -18.02 12.48
C SER A 87 21.09 -18.12 12.68
N ARG A 88 21.89 -17.61 11.73
CA ARG A 88 23.35 -17.79 11.66
C ARG A 88 24.18 -16.64 12.23
N LEU A 89 23.58 -15.70 12.95
CA LEU A 89 24.32 -14.64 13.67
C LEU A 89 24.43 -14.87 15.19
N THR A 90 24.21 -16.09 15.66
CA THR A 90 24.53 -16.48 17.05
C THR A 90 25.54 -17.62 17.06
N SER A 91 26.80 -17.32 16.79
CA SER A 91 27.92 -18.04 17.38
C SER A 91 28.91 -16.99 17.85
N GLY A 92 29.09 -16.92 19.17
CA GLY A 92 30.05 -16.05 19.83
C GLY A 92 31.49 -16.51 19.69
#